data_AF-A0AAE0TA99-F1
#
_entry.id   AF-A0AAE0TA99-F1
#
_cell.length_a   1.000
_cell.length_b   1.000
_cell.length_c   1.000
_cell.angle_alpha   90.00
_cell.angle_beta   90.00
_cell.angle_gamma   90.00
#
_symmetry.space_group_name_H-M   'P 1'
#
loop_
_entity.id
_entity.type
_entity.pdbx_description
1 polymer ?
#
loop_
_entity_poly.entity_id
_entity_poly.type
_entity_poly.pdbx_seq_one_letter_code
_entity_poly.pdbx_strand_id
1 'polypeptide(L)'
;MVKIRFSRQGKKKHPFYAIVVTDIRKPRDSGYIDKLGTYNPFSKELKVDESMLKDRLSKGAILTESVAKALKKTGIQDSYTRFAVIIGAHGIKGELKAVPRTDTPAHYRSVRRVFVKEPDKDAVGYDTEQVRYLDHSDTFIVRLKNLEDRTAAEKLKGADLLIEDADLPQKAADEVYIHDLMGCRVIGTDGNNYGTVFNYFENGVYGTVEAEKDGEVVIIPLAGDTVKAYRTDAKEILIDPPAGLIELNRTENQ
;
A
#
# COMPACT_ATOMS: atom_id res chain seq x y z
N MET A 1 0.46 23.34 -24.17
CA MET A 1 0.78 22.16 -23.32
C MET A 1 0.26 22.47 -21.95
N VAL A 2 -0.61 21.60 -21.43
CA VAL A 2 -1.32 21.85 -20.18
C VAL A 2 -0.46 21.38 -19.02
N LYS A 3 -0.26 22.25 -18.02
CA LYS A 3 0.52 21.98 -16.82
C LYS A 3 -0.34 22.15 -15.58
N ILE A 4 -0.13 21.28 -14.60
CA ILE A 4 -0.70 21.40 -13.27
C ILE A 4 0.37 22.01 -12.36
N ARG A 5 0.10 23.20 -11.85
CA ARG A 5 1.06 24.00 -11.07
C ARG A 5 0.41 24.62 -9.84
N PHE A 6 1.25 25.03 -8.90
CA PHE A 6 0.82 25.92 -7.83
C PHE A 6 0.61 27.35 -8.33
N SER A 7 -0.46 27.98 -7.87
CA SER A 7 -0.73 29.40 -8.02
C SER A 7 -0.85 30.04 -6.64
N ARG A 8 -0.04 31.06 -6.36
CA ARG A 8 -0.04 31.73 -5.06
C ARG A 8 -1.26 32.65 -4.95
N GLN A 9 -2.07 32.43 -3.91
CA GLN A 9 -3.23 33.26 -3.57
C GLN A 9 -3.09 33.95 -2.19
N GLY A 10 -2.11 33.55 -1.38
CA GLY A 10 -1.92 34.10 -0.04
C GLY A 10 -1.20 35.46 0.02
N LYS A 11 -1.45 36.20 1.10
CA LYS A 11 -0.85 37.52 1.40
C LYS A 11 0.67 37.42 1.59
N LYS A 12 1.36 38.57 1.61
CA LYS A 12 2.78 38.64 1.98
C LYS A 12 2.97 37.98 3.36
N LYS A 13 3.98 37.12 3.50
CA LYS A 13 4.27 36.28 4.69
C LYS A 13 3.22 35.23 5.10
N HIS A 14 2.05 35.19 4.44
CA HIS A 14 1.04 34.14 4.62
C HIS A 14 0.70 33.49 3.26
N PRO A 15 1.65 32.78 2.63
CA PRO A 15 1.41 32.08 1.37
C PRO A 15 0.32 31.02 1.51
N PHE A 16 -0.57 30.98 0.53
CA PHE A 16 -1.56 29.94 0.30
C PHE A 16 -1.51 29.61 -1.20
N TYR A 17 -1.52 28.34 -1.56
CA TYR A 17 -1.37 27.91 -2.94
C TYR A 17 -2.64 27.20 -3.43
N ALA A 18 -3.12 27.55 -4.60
CA ALA A 18 -4.11 26.76 -5.34
C ALA A 18 -3.38 25.81 -6.29
N ILE A 19 -3.88 24.58 -6.45
CA ILE A 19 -3.41 23.65 -7.48
C ILE A 19 -4.28 23.89 -8.71
N VAL A 20 -3.67 24.33 -9.80
CA VAL A 20 -4.40 24.81 -10.97
C VAL A 20 -3.86 24.22 -12.26
N VAL A 21 -4.77 24.03 -13.21
CA VAL A 21 -4.48 23.60 -14.58
C VAL A 21 -4.30 24.85 -15.43
N THR A 22 -3.18 24.99 -16.13
CA THR A 22 -2.91 26.14 -17.00
C THR A 22 -2.33 25.68 -18.33
N ASP A 23 -2.56 26.43 -19.41
CA ASP A 23 -1.83 26.22 -20.66
C ASP A 23 -0.59 27.10 -20.66
N ILE A 24 0.57 26.49 -20.90
CA ILE A 24 1.86 27.19 -20.99
C ILE A 24 1.88 28.29 -22.06
N ARG A 25 1.01 28.21 -23.07
CA ARG A 25 0.92 29.20 -24.16
C ARG A 25 0.23 30.49 -23.72
N LYS A 26 -0.50 30.47 -22.61
CA LYS A 26 -1.23 31.66 -22.14
C LYS A 26 -0.33 32.58 -21.30
N PRO A 27 -0.55 33.91 -21.32
CA PRO A 27 0.19 34.87 -20.49
C PRO A 27 0.15 34.48 -19.01
N ARG A 28 1.22 34.79 -18.27
CA ARG A 28 1.44 34.33 -16.89
C ARG A 28 0.27 34.63 -15.94
N ASP A 29 -0.41 35.75 -16.15
CA ASP A 29 -1.50 36.26 -15.30
C ASP A 29 -2.90 36.06 -15.90
N SER A 30 -3.02 35.33 -17.01
CA SER A 30 -4.30 35.11 -17.74
C SER A 30 -5.26 34.11 -17.07
N GLY A 31 -5.02 33.77 -15.81
CA GLY A 31 -5.82 32.83 -15.03
C GLY A 31 -5.45 31.36 -15.24
N TYR A 32 -6.37 30.49 -14.87
CA TYR A 32 -6.25 29.03 -14.97
C TYR A 32 -7.50 28.45 -15.66
N ILE A 33 -7.34 27.26 -16.24
CA ILE A 33 -8.43 26.49 -16.87
C ILE A 33 -9.32 25.92 -15.77
N ASP A 34 -8.72 25.14 -14.85
CA ASP A 34 -9.40 24.55 -13.70
C ASP A 34 -8.61 24.76 -12.41
N LYS A 35 -9.32 24.77 -11.29
CA LYS A 35 -8.76 24.65 -9.94
C LYS A 35 -9.03 23.24 -9.43
N LEU A 36 -7.97 22.47 -9.24
CA LEU A 36 -8.04 21.09 -8.74
C LEU A 36 -7.99 21.01 -7.22
N GLY A 37 -7.56 22.07 -6.55
CA GLY A 37 -7.40 22.03 -5.11
C GLY A 37 -6.64 23.19 -4.50
N THR A 38 -6.24 22.99 -3.25
CA THR A 38 -5.50 23.95 -2.44
C THR A 38 -4.43 23.28 -1.59
N TYR A 39 -3.36 24.01 -1.29
CA TYR A 39 -2.26 23.61 -0.45
C TYR A 39 -1.87 24.74 0.50
N ASN A 40 -1.87 24.44 1.79
CA ASN A 40 -1.36 25.33 2.83
C ASN A 40 0.06 24.90 3.23
N PRO A 41 1.10 25.72 2.99
CA PRO A 41 2.48 25.35 3.29
C PRO A 41 2.81 25.34 4.79
N PHE A 42 2.03 26.02 5.64
CA PHE A 42 2.27 26.05 7.09
C PHE A 42 1.65 24.84 7.78
N SER A 43 0.36 24.57 7.52
CA SER A 43 -0.31 23.39 8.07
C SER A 43 0.03 22.10 7.31
N LYS A 44 0.67 22.22 6.13
CA LYS A 44 0.93 21.13 5.18
C LYS A 44 -0.35 20.42 4.71
N GLU A 45 -1.50 21.05 4.89
CA GLU A 45 -2.80 20.53 4.48
C GLU A 45 -2.98 20.68 2.97
N LEU A 46 -3.27 19.58 2.29
CA LEU A 46 -3.57 19.53 0.86
C LEU A 46 -5.00 19.02 0.68
N LYS A 47 -5.77 19.73 -0.11
CA LYS A 47 -7.13 19.33 -0.52
C LYS A 47 -7.15 19.31 -2.02
N VAL A 48 -7.35 18.13 -2.61
CA VAL A 48 -7.40 17.96 -4.06
C VAL A 48 -8.61 17.12 -4.43
N ASP A 49 -9.28 17.52 -5.50
CA ASP A 49 -10.30 16.72 -6.15
C ASP A 49 -9.62 15.65 -7.03
N GLU A 50 -9.64 14.40 -6.54
CA GLU A 50 -9.00 13.28 -7.22
C GLU A 50 -9.63 12.96 -8.58
N SER A 51 -10.94 13.18 -8.72
CA SER A 51 -11.67 12.88 -9.96
C SER A 51 -11.22 13.81 -11.08
N MET A 52 -11.13 15.11 -10.79
CA MET A 52 -10.66 16.12 -11.73
C MET A 52 -9.17 15.98 -12.03
N LEU A 53 -8.37 15.60 -11.03
CA LEU A 53 -6.94 15.37 -11.22
C LEU A 53 -6.70 14.21 -12.21
N LYS A 54 -7.35 13.06 -11.99
CA LYS A 54 -7.23 11.88 -12.87
C LYS A 54 -7.69 12.17 -14.30
N ASP A 55 -8.81 12.86 -14.46
CA ASP A 55 -9.30 13.29 -15.78
C ASP A 55 -8.27 14.15 -16.53
N ARG A 56 -7.66 15.11 -15.85
CA ARG A 56 -6.68 16.02 -16.45
C ARG A 56 -5.36 15.32 -16.80
N LEU A 57 -4.91 14.39 -15.96
CA LEU A 57 -3.74 13.54 -16.26
C LEU A 57 -4.00 12.66 -17.49
N SER A 58 -5.18 12.03 -17.57
CA SER A 58 -5.60 11.23 -18.73
C SER A 58 -5.63 12.06 -20.03
N LYS A 59 -6.04 13.33 -19.94
CA LYS A 59 -6.02 14.30 -21.05
C LYS A 59 -4.63 14.89 -21.35
N GLY A 60 -3.57 14.36 -20.75
CA GLY A 60 -2.18 14.74 -21.04
C GLY A 60 -1.67 15.98 -20.31
N ALA A 61 -2.29 16.36 -19.19
CA ALA A 61 -1.74 17.41 -18.33
C ALA A 61 -0.49 16.90 -17.59
N ILE A 62 0.54 17.75 -17.50
CA ILE A 62 1.81 17.39 -16.85
C ILE A 62 1.90 18.07 -15.48
N LEU A 63 2.21 17.29 -14.44
CA LEU A 63 2.47 17.80 -13.09
C LEU A 63 3.82 18.54 -13.04
N THR A 64 3.86 19.65 -12.31
CA THR A 64 5.14 20.28 -11.92
C THR A 64 5.74 19.52 -10.74
N GLU A 65 7.07 19.46 -10.64
CA GLU A 65 7.79 18.73 -9.57
C GLU A 65 7.30 19.12 -8.17
N SER A 66 7.02 20.40 -7.93
CA SER A 66 6.54 20.88 -6.64
C SER A 66 5.15 20.33 -6.31
N VAL A 67 4.25 20.25 -7.28
CA VAL A 67 2.89 19.70 -7.09
C VAL A 67 2.96 18.19 -6.89
N ALA A 68 3.74 17.48 -7.70
CA ALA A 68 3.98 16.05 -7.54
C ALA A 68 4.52 15.73 -6.13
N LYS A 69 5.50 16.51 -5.64
CA LYS A 69 6.07 16.35 -4.29
C LYS A 69 5.05 16.63 -3.18
N ALA A 70 4.15 17.58 -3.37
CA ALA A 70 3.13 17.90 -2.38
C ALA A 70 2.02 16.84 -2.32
N LEU A 71 1.59 16.32 -3.48
CA LEU A 71 0.68 15.18 -3.57
C LEU A 71 1.28 13.96 -2.85
N LYS A 72 2.55 13.63 -3.16
CA LYS A 72 3.31 12.55 -2.51
C LYS A 72 3.39 12.69 -0.98
N LYS A 73 3.47 13.91 -0.45
CA LYS A 73 3.65 14.19 0.98
C LYS A 73 2.36 14.10 1.80
N THR A 74 1.19 14.09 1.15
CA THR A 74 -0.12 14.19 1.82
C THR A 74 -0.97 12.92 1.70
N GLY A 75 -0.36 11.81 1.28
CA GLY A 75 -0.99 10.49 1.25
C GLY A 75 -1.91 10.26 0.06
N ILE A 76 -1.99 11.20 -0.88
CA ILE A 76 -2.71 11.01 -2.14
C ILE A 76 -1.69 10.51 -3.18
N GLN A 77 -1.52 9.18 -3.16
CA GLN A 77 -0.68 8.29 -3.97
C GLN A 77 0.84 8.40 -3.69
N ASP A 78 1.53 7.36 -3.22
CA ASP A 78 1.40 5.94 -3.52
C ASP A 78 1.32 5.11 -2.21
N SER A 79 0.24 4.34 -2.03
CA SER A 79 0.24 3.29 -1.02
C SER A 79 0.94 2.08 -1.65
N TYR A 80 2.05 1.68 -1.03
CA TYR A 80 2.85 0.57 -1.49
C TYR A 80 2.74 -0.57 -0.48
N THR A 81 2.50 -1.77 -0.99
CA THR A 81 2.55 -2.99 -0.19
C THR A 81 3.88 -3.68 -0.43
N ARG A 82 4.59 -3.98 0.67
CA ARG A 82 5.81 -4.77 0.64
C ARG A 82 5.47 -6.24 0.50
N PHE A 83 6.08 -6.92 -0.47
CA PHE A 83 5.87 -8.35 -0.67
C PHE A 83 7.15 -9.19 -0.57
N ALA A 84 8.34 -8.57 -0.59
CA ALA A 84 9.60 -9.29 -0.41
C ALA A 84 10.75 -8.38 0.06
N VAL A 85 11.83 -8.98 0.54
CA VAL A 85 13.09 -8.29 0.89
C VAL A 85 14.24 -8.89 0.08
N ILE A 86 15.04 -8.05 -0.56
CA ILE A 86 16.20 -8.48 -1.35
C ILE A 86 17.31 -8.94 -0.40
N ILE A 87 17.81 -10.17 -0.59
CA ILE A 87 18.86 -10.76 0.23
C ILE A 87 20.22 -10.86 -0.48
N GLY A 88 20.27 -10.59 -1.79
CA GLY A 88 21.50 -10.53 -2.57
C GLY A 88 21.25 -10.78 -4.06
N ALA A 89 22.31 -11.02 -4.82
CA ALA A 89 22.20 -11.34 -6.24
C ALA A 89 22.08 -12.85 -6.50
N HIS A 90 21.30 -13.20 -7.52
CA HIS A 90 21.27 -14.52 -8.14
C HIS A 90 22.06 -14.49 -9.45
N GLY A 91 23.02 -15.41 -9.60
CA GLY A 91 23.87 -15.47 -10.80
C GLY A 91 24.71 -14.21 -11.04
N ILE A 92 25.06 -13.98 -12.31
CA ILE A 92 25.90 -12.87 -12.77
C ILE A 92 25.15 -11.81 -13.59
N LYS A 93 23.95 -12.14 -14.07
CA LYS A 93 23.14 -11.29 -14.96
C LYS A 93 22.21 -10.39 -14.14
N GLY A 94 22.66 -9.85 -13.02
CA GLY A 94 21.90 -8.92 -12.18
C GLY A 94 20.50 -9.37 -11.73
N GLU A 95 20.24 -10.68 -11.67
CA GLU A 95 19.00 -11.17 -11.05
C GLU A 95 19.09 -10.97 -9.53
N LEU A 96 17.97 -10.60 -8.93
CA LEU A 96 17.84 -10.40 -7.49
C LEU A 96 17.31 -11.66 -6.84
N LYS A 97 17.93 -12.07 -5.74
CA LYS A 97 17.40 -13.07 -4.82
C LYS A 97 16.67 -12.34 -3.69
N ALA A 98 15.40 -12.63 -3.49
CA ALA A 98 14.58 -12.00 -2.46
C ALA A 98 13.76 -13.03 -1.68
N VAL A 99 13.52 -12.78 -0.39
CA VAL A 99 12.68 -13.62 0.46
C VAL A 99 11.28 -13.01 0.58
N PRO A 100 10.20 -13.80 0.48
CA PRO A 100 8.84 -13.29 0.61
C PRO A 100 8.56 -12.64 1.96
N ARG A 101 7.60 -11.71 1.95
CA ARG A 101 6.93 -11.11 3.12
C ARG A 101 5.41 -11.15 2.92
N THR A 102 4.96 -12.21 2.26
CA THR A 102 3.58 -12.44 1.84
C THR A 102 3.34 -13.94 1.84
N ASP A 103 2.12 -14.36 2.21
CA ASP A 103 1.72 -15.77 2.25
C ASP A 103 1.34 -16.31 0.87
N THR A 104 1.17 -15.44 -0.13
CA THR A 104 0.78 -15.79 -1.50
C THR A 104 1.84 -15.39 -2.53
N PRO A 105 3.11 -15.81 -2.38
CA PRO A 105 4.21 -15.33 -3.22
C PRO A 105 4.06 -15.70 -4.70
N ALA A 106 3.37 -16.80 -5.00
CA ALA A 106 3.09 -17.23 -6.37
C ALA A 106 2.28 -16.18 -7.17
N HIS A 107 1.47 -15.36 -6.51
CA HIS A 107 0.63 -14.35 -7.16
C HIS A 107 1.43 -13.19 -7.76
N TYR A 108 2.66 -12.99 -7.32
CA TYR A 108 3.52 -11.93 -7.79
C TYR A 108 4.29 -12.29 -9.09
N ARG A 109 4.15 -13.52 -9.60
CA ARG A 109 4.86 -14.01 -10.82
C ARG A 109 4.53 -13.20 -12.09
N SER A 110 3.37 -12.56 -12.16
CA SER A 110 2.89 -11.79 -13.32
C SER A 110 3.10 -10.28 -13.19
N VAL A 111 3.66 -9.82 -12.06
CA VAL A 111 3.86 -8.39 -11.78
C VAL A 111 4.86 -7.82 -12.78
N ARG A 112 4.43 -6.76 -13.50
CA ARG A 112 5.20 -6.11 -14.56
C ARG A 112 6.05 -4.93 -14.07
N ARG A 113 5.73 -4.41 -12.90
CA ARG A 113 6.40 -3.25 -12.30
C ARG A 113 6.49 -3.43 -10.80
N VAL A 114 7.66 -3.18 -10.25
CA VAL A 114 7.93 -3.22 -8.81
C VAL A 114 8.65 -1.95 -8.41
N PHE A 115 8.64 -1.67 -7.11
CA PHE A 115 9.37 -0.56 -6.54
C PHE A 115 10.39 -1.10 -5.54
N VAL A 116 11.63 -0.67 -5.68
CA VAL A 116 12.72 -1.03 -4.76
C VAL A 116 12.91 0.12 -3.79
N LYS A 117 12.83 -0.15 -2.49
CA LYS A 117 13.02 0.85 -1.43
C LYS A 117 14.17 0.44 -0.52
N GLU A 118 15.25 1.19 -0.58
CA GLU A 118 16.34 1.09 0.40
C GLU A 118 15.94 1.83 1.71
N PRO A 119 16.50 1.45 2.88
CA PRO A 119 16.06 1.93 4.20
C PRO A 119 15.90 3.45 4.36
N ASP A 120 16.70 4.24 3.64
CA ASP A 120 16.71 5.72 3.75
C ASP A 120 16.47 6.43 2.42
N LYS A 121 15.96 5.72 1.42
CA LYS A 121 15.71 6.30 0.09
C LYS A 121 14.25 6.23 -0.28
N ASP A 122 13.86 7.14 -1.16
CA ASP A 122 12.59 7.04 -1.87
C ASP A 122 12.55 5.73 -2.68
N ALA A 123 11.37 5.13 -2.78
CA ALA A 123 11.17 3.96 -3.62
C ALA A 123 11.42 4.30 -5.09
N VAL A 124 12.15 3.44 -5.79
CA VAL A 124 12.48 3.59 -7.22
C VAL A 124 11.75 2.52 -8.00
N GLY A 125 10.98 2.91 -9.01
CA GLY A 125 10.21 1.99 -9.85
C GLY A 125 11.07 1.32 -10.92
N TYR A 126 10.86 0.02 -11.12
CA TYR A 126 11.50 -0.81 -12.14
C TYR A 126 10.45 -1.63 -12.89
N ASP A 127 10.59 -1.70 -14.20
CA ASP A 127 9.93 -2.74 -14.99
C ASP A 127 10.60 -4.09 -14.69
N THR A 128 9.79 -5.14 -14.55
CA THR A 128 10.28 -6.51 -14.44
C THR A 128 10.42 -7.12 -15.84
N GLU A 129 11.50 -7.87 -16.07
CA GLU A 129 11.61 -8.79 -17.21
C GLU A 129 11.08 -10.17 -16.84
N GLN A 130 11.30 -10.59 -15.58
CA GLN A 130 10.85 -11.86 -15.07
C GLN A 130 10.73 -11.83 -13.54
N VAL A 131 9.66 -12.43 -13.01
CA VAL A 131 9.50 -12.72 -11.58
C VAL A 131 9.24 -14.21 -11.44
N ARG A 132 10.16 -14.93 -10.79
CA ARG A 132 10.00 -16.35 -10.46
C ARG A 132 9.90 -16.50 -8.95
N TYR A 133 9.00 -17.36 -8.51
CA TYR A 133 8.96 -17.82 -7.12
C TYR A 133 9.30 -19.31 -7.11
N LEU A 134 10.30 -19.70 -6.33
CA LEU A 134 10.82 -21.05 -6.21
C LEU A 134 10.33 -21.70 -4.91
N ASP A 135 9.25 -22.47 -4.98
CA ASP A 135 8.56 -23.05 -3.82
C ASP A 135 9.49 -23.86 -2.89
N HIS A 136 10.42 -24.63 -3.44
CA HIS A 136 11.34 -25.48 -2.66
C HIS A 136 12.36 -24.71 -1.80
N SER A 137 12.55 -23.41 -2.06
CA SER A 137 13.55 -22.59 -1.39
C SER A 137 12.97 -21.30 -0.81
N ASP A 138 11.64 -21.16 -0.85
CA ASP A 138 10.90 -19.98 -0.41
C ASP A 138 11.56 -18.66 -0.82
N THR A 139 11.84 -18.52 -2.12
CA THR A 139 12.66 -17.44 -2.66
C THR A 139 12.11 -16.94 -3.98
N PHE A 140 12.07 -15.62 -4.13
CA PHE A 140 11.93 -14.94 -5.40
C PHE A 140 13.26 -14.78 -6.13
N ILE A 141 13.25 -15.06 -7.44
CA ILE A 141 14.27 -14.63 -8.38
C ILE A 141 13.65 -13.57 -9.30
N VAL A 142 14.12 -12.34 -9.19
CA VAL A 142 13.56 -11.18 -9.89
C VAL A 142 14.58 -10.59 -10.85
N ARG A 143 14.21 -10.47 -12.12
CA ARG A 143 14.98 -9.82 -13.17
C ARG A 143 14.33 -8.46 -13.48
N LEU A 144 15.07 -7.38 -13.23
CA LEU A 144 14.63 -6.01 -13.51
C LEU A 144 15.26 -5.52 -14.82
N LYS A 145 14.52 -4.70 -15.59
CA LYS A 145 15.10 -4.01 -16.74
C LYS A 145 16.23 -3.09 -16.29
N ASN A 146 17.30 -3.03 -17.07
CA ASN A 146 18.48 -2.17 -16.85
C ASN A 146 19.30 -2.46 -15.58
N LEU A 147 19.09 -3.60 -14.91
CA LEU A 147 19.93 -4.06 -13.79
C LEU A 147 20.80 -5.23 -14.25
N GLU A 148 21.83 -4.99 -15.05
CA GLU A 148 22.41 -6.05 -15.91
C GLU A 148 23.46 -6.95 -15.25
N ASP A 149 24.02 -6.55 -14.10
CA ASP A 149 25.15 -7.23 -13.50
C ASP A 149 24.99 -7.51 -12.00
N ARG A 150 25.76 -8.50 -11.53
CA ARG A 150 25.80 -8.91 -10.12
C ARG A 150 26.14 -7.77 -9.16
N THR A 151 27.04 -6.87 -9.55
CA THR A 151 27.50 -5.78 -8.68
C THR A 151 26.38 -4.80 -8.42
N ALA A 152 25.58 -4.48 -9.43
CA ALA A 152 24.39 -3.64 -9.29
C ALA A 152 23.32 -4.32 -8.44
N ALA A 153 23.09 -5.62 -8.63
CA ALA A 153 22.14 -6.39 -7.83
C ALA A 153 22.54 -6.47 -6.34
N GLU A 154 23.82 -6.70 -6.03
CA GLU A 154 24.30 -6.76 -4.64
C GLU A 154 24.14 -5.43 -3.89
N LYS A 155 24.17 -4.29 -4.58
CA LYS A 155 23.91 -2.97 -3.96
C LYS A 155 22.48 -2.82 -3.43
N LEU A 156 21.54 -3.60 -3.95
CA LEU A 156 20.13 -3.59 -3.53
C LEU A 156 19.85 -4.56 -2.38
N LYS A 157 20.86 -5.25 -1.86
CA LYS A 157 20.71 -6.12 -0.70
C LYS A 157 20.18 -5.35 0.50
N GLY A 158 19.14 -5.87 1.14
CA GLY A 158 18.43 -5.26 2.26
C GLY A 158 17.31 -4.31 1.85
N ALA A 159 17.15 -4.01 0.56
CA ALA A 159 16.03 -3.20 0.08
C ALA A 159 14.72 -4.00 0.02
N ASP A 160 13.61 -3.32 0.25
CA ASP A 160 12.28 -3.88 0.11
C ASP A 160 11.84 -3.89 -1.36
N LEU A 161 11.17 -4.97 -1.76
CA LEU A 161 10.39 -5.02 -2.99
C LEU A 161 8.93 -4.74 -2.68
N LEU A 162 8.40 -3.73 -3.35
CA LEU A 162 7.06 -3.20 -3.17
C LEU A 162 6.27 -3.25 -4.47
N ILE A 163 4.95 -3.24 -4.35
CA ILE A 163 4.00 -3.03 -5.44
C ILE A 163 3.07 -1.87 -5.06
N GLU A 164 2.56 -1.14 -6.04
CA GLU A 164 1.46 -0.20 -5.79
C GLU A 164 0.22 -0.98 -5.37
N ASP A 165 -0.52 -0.49 -4.37
CA ASP A 165 -1.71 -1.16 -3.87
C ASP A 165 -2.79 -1.36 -4.96
N ALA A 166 -2.84 -0.46 -5.94
CA ALA A 166 -3.75 -0.56 -7.08
C ALA A 166 -3.40 -1.73 -8.04
N ASP A 167 -2.15 -2.19 -8.00
CA ASP A 167 -1.61 -3.26 -8.84
C ASP A 167 -1.44 -4.58 -8.06
N LEU A 168 -1.93 -4.63 -6.82
CA LEU A 168 -1.89 -5.85 -6.01
C LEU A 168 -2.50 -7.02 -6.80
N PRO A 169 -1.83 -8.18 -6.85
CA PRO A 169 -2.36 -9.34 -7.54
C PRO A 169 -3.78 -9.67 -7.07
N GLN A 170 -4.66 -9.96 -8.03
CA GLN A 170 -6.04 -10.28 -7.72
C GLN A 170 -6.10 -11.53 -6.85
N LYS A 171 -6.62 -11.36 -5.64
CA LYS A 171 -6.78 -12.41 -4.63
C LYS A 171 -7.71 -13.52 -5.13
N ALA A 172 -7.48 -14.75 -4.69
CA ALA A 172 -8.55 -15.75 -4.73
C ALA A 172 -9.70 -15.32 -3.80
N ALA A 173 -10.92 -15.85 -4.01
CA ALA A 173 -12.12 -15.42 -3.27
C ALA A 173 -12.05 -15.65 -1.75
N ASP A 174 -11.09 -16.46 -1.30
CA ASP A 174 -10.81 -16.87 0.08
C ASP A 174 -9.54 -16.23 0.67
N GLU A 175 -8.83 -15.38 -0.08
CA GLU A 175 -7.61 -14.72 0.37
C GLU A 175 -7.85 -13.28 0.81
N VAL A 176 -7.16 -12.82 1.85
CA VAL A 176 -7.25 -11.44 2.37
C VAL A 176 -5.89 -10.89 2.76
N TYR A 177 -5.65 -9.61 2.46
CA TYR A 177 -4.47 -8.91 2.97
C TYR A 177 -4.69 -8.51 4.41
N ILE A 178 -3.67 -8.70 5.25
CA ILE A 178 -3.70 -8.37 6.68
C ILE A 178 -4.13 -6.92 6.92
N HIS A 179 -3.68 -5.97 6.09
CA HIS A 179 -4.05 -4.55 6.25
C HIS A 179 -5.54 -4.29 6.02
N ASP A 180 -6.22 -5.11 5.21
CA ASP A 180 -7.66 -4.98 4.97
C ASP A 180 -8.48 -5.42 6.20
N LEU A 181 -7.90 -6.29 7.03
CA LEU A 181 -8.52 -6.76 8.28
C LEU A 181 -8.65 -5.63 9.31
N MET A 182 -7.74 -4.64 9.28
CA MET A 182 -7.78 -3.53 10.22
C MET A 182 -9.08 -2.72 10.07
N GLY A 183 -9.74 -2.49 11.20
CA GLY A 183 -11.04 -1.83 11.26
C GLY A 183 -12.23 -2.71 10.85
N CYS A 184 -12.04 -3.99 10.54
CA CYS A 184 -13.17 -4.89 10.31
C CYS A 184 -13.86 -5.27 11.62
N ARG A 185 -15.18 -5.34 11.60
CA ARG A 185 -15.99 -5.90 12.70
C ARG A 185 -15.99 -7.42 12.62
N VAL A 186 -15.76 -8.10 13.73
CA VAL A 186 -15.80 -9.56 13.79
C VAL A 186 -17.19 -10.02 14.25
N ILE A 187 -17.89 -10.74 13.40
CA ILE A 187 -19.28 -11.17 13.61
C ILE A 187 -19.32 -12.70 13.66
N GLY A 188 -19.93 -13.27 14.70
CA GLY A 188 -20.13 -14.70 14.81
C GLY A 188 -21.36 -15.21 14.05
N THR A 189 -21.34 -16.49 13.66
CA THR A 189 -22.51 -17.25 13.20
C THR A 189 -23.60 -17.34 14.26
N ASP A 190 -23.24 -17.16 15.52
CA ASP A 190 -24.15 -17.02 16.67
C ASP A 190 -24.84 -15.65 16.76
N GLY A 191 -24.52 -14.71 15.87
CA GLY A 191 -25.06 -13.36 15.82
C GLY A 191 -24.36 -12.36 16.73
N ASN A 192 -23.32 -12.77 17.47
CA ASN A 192 -22.58 -11.88 18.36
C ASN A 192 -21.57 -11.03 17.59
N ASN A 193 -21.39 -9.78 18.03
CA ASN A 193 -20.28 -8.93 17.60
C ASN A 193 -19.14 -9.07 18.63
N TYR A 194 -17.97 -9.48 18.16
CA TYR A 194 -16.74 -9.72 18.92
C TYR A 194 -15.78 -8.54 18.91
N GLY A 195 -16.15 -7.43 18.28
CA GLY A 195 -15.39 -6.18 18.30
C GLY A 195 -14.84 -5.77 16.95
N THR A 196 -14.05 -4.71 16.96
CA THR A 196 -13.39 -4.16 15.78
C THR A 196 -11.90 -4.46 15.84
N VAL A 197 -11.36 -5.05 14.77
CA VAL A 197 -9.95 -5.41 14.67
C VAL A 197 -9.07 -4.17 14.73
N PHE A 198 -8.13 -4.15 15.67
CA PHE A 198 -7.13 -3.07 15.79
C PHE A 198 -5.69 -3.59 15.71
N ASN A 199 -5.47 -4.90 15.82
CA ASN A 199 -4.15 -5.50 15.75
C ASN A 199 -4.19 -6.88 15.06
N TYR A 200 -3.06 -7.26 14.47
CA TYR A 200 -2.81 -8.58 13.91
C TYR A 200 -1.39 -9.04 14.29
N PHE A 201 -1.27 -10.30 14.67
CA PHE A 201 0.01 -10.92 14.99
C PHE A 201 0.01 -12.41 14.62
N GLU A 202 1.20 -12.98 14.50
CA GLU A 202 1.40 -14.39 14.16
C GLU A 202 1.86 -15.16 15.40
N ASN A 203 1.13 -16.22 15.75
CA ASN A 203 1.45 -17.11 16.88
C ASN A 203 2.20 -18.38 16.45
N GLY A 204 2.86 -18.34 15.29
CA GLY A 204 3.69 -19.43 14.77
C GLY A 204 2.93 -20.59 14.07
N VAL A 205 1.59 -20.61 14.14
CA VAL A 205 0.76 -21.62 13.43
C VAL A 205 -0.28 -20.95 12.53
N TYR A 206 -0.93 -19.89 13.02
CA TYR A 206 -1.95 -19.14 12.29
C TYR A 206 -1.88 -17.65 12.67
N GLY A 207 -2.38 -16.81 11.76
CA GLY A 207 -2.62 -15.40 12.04
C GLY A 207 -3.69 -15.23 13.11
N THR A 208 -3.54 -14.23 13.95
CA THR A 208 -4.45 -13.93 15.07
C THR A 208 -4.77 -12.44 15.06
N VAL A 209 -6.03 -12.08 15.26
CA VAL A 209 -6.46 -10.68 15.37
C VAL A 209 -6.89 -10.37 16.80
N GLU A 210 -6.60 -9.14 17.22
CA GLU A 210 -7.20 -8.57 18.43
C GLU A 210 -8.31 -7.62 18.00
N ALA A 211 -9.52 -7.88 18.51
CA ALA A 211 -10.69 -7.06 18.29
C ALA A 211 -11.14 -6.44 19.62
N GLU A 212 -11.46 -5.15 19.60
CA GLU A 212 -11.94 -4.44 20.78
C GLU A 212 -13.45 -4.22 20.71
N LYS A 213 -14.14 -4.47 21.82
CA LYS A 213 -15.53 -4.10 22.04
C LYS A 213 -15.74 -3.63 23.47
N ASP A 214 -16.28 -2.44 23.63
CA ASP A 214 -16.63 -1.87 24.95
C ASP A 214 -15.44 -1.88 25.95
N GLY A 215 -14.21 -1.73 25.44
CA GLY A 215 -12.98 -1.78 26.23
C GLY A 215 -12.48 -3.18 26.58
N GLU A 216 -13.18 -4.25 26.19
CA GLU A 216 -12.70 -5.62 26.27
C GLU A 216 -12.01 -6.03 24.95
N VAL A 217 -10.82 -6.62 25.06
CA VAL A 217 -10.07 -7.17 23.92
C VAL A 217 -10.35 -8.66 23.80
N VAL A 218 -10.71 -9.08 22.59
CA VAL A 218 -10.94 -10.48 22.22
C VAL A 218 -9.87 -10.88 21.21
N ILE A 219 -9.13 -11.95 21.52
CA ILE A 219 -8.14 -12.55 20.64
C ILE A 219 -8.82 -13.66 19.85
N ILE A 220 -8.71 -13.58 18.52
CA ILE A 220 -9.45 -14.43 17.60
C ILE A 220 -8.46 -15.09 16.63
N PRO A 221 -8.26 -16.42 16.72
CA PRO A 221 -7.39 -17.12 15.79
C PRO A 221 -8.04 -17.20 14.41
N LEU A 222 -7.32 -16.78 13.37
CA LEU A 222 -7.75 -16.90 11.98
C LEU A 222 -7.38 -18.29 11.43
N ALA A 223 -7.76 -19.34 12.17
CA ALA A 223 -7.39 -20.72 11.89
C ALA A 223 -8.57 -21.55 11.39
N GLY A 224 -8.33 -22.33 10.32
CA GLY A 224 -9.21 -23.41 9.87
C GLY A 224 -10.67 -22.97 9.70
N ASP A 225 -11.58 -23.71 10.35
CA ASP A 225 -13.03 -23.50 10.26
C ASP A 225 -13.54 -22.29 11.04
N THR A 226 -12.68 -21.60 11.81
CA THR A 226 -13.06 -20.44 12.63
C THR A 226 -13.51 -19.30 11.74
N VAL A 227 -12.85 -19.07 10.60
CA VAL A 227 -13.25 -18.01 9.67
C VAL A 227 -14.13 -18.61 8.58
N LYS A 228 -15.36 -18.12 8.47
CA LYS A 228 -16.31 -18.56 7.44
C LYS A 228 -16.27 -17.68 6.20
N ALA A 229 -16.01 -16.39 6.37
CA ALA A 229 -15.86 -15.47 5.25
C ALA A 229 -15.15 -14.19 5.68
N TYR A 230 -14.39 -13.62 4.76
CA TYR A 230 -13.95 -12.24 4.86
C TYR A 230 -14.77 -11.37 3.91
N ARG A 231 -15.36 -10.29 4.43
CA ARG A 231 -16.16 -9.33 3.68
C ARG A 231 -15.53 -7.95 3.85
N THR A 232 -14.32 -7.78 3.35
CA THR A 232 -13.51 -6.57 3.53
C THR A 232 -14.17 -5.32 2.96
N ASP A 233 -14.95 -5.45 1.88
CA ASP A 233 -15.75 -4.34 1.31
C ASP A 233 -16.81 -3.82 2.29
N ALA A 234 -17.38 -4.72 3.11
CA ALA A 234 -18.34 -4.40 4.15
C ALA A 234 -17.67 -4.11 5.51
N LYS A 235 -16.33 -4.18 5.59
CA LYS A 235 -15.54 -4.14 6.83
C LYS A 235 -16.03 -5.16 7.86
N GLU A 236 -16.21 -6.40 7.44
CA GLU A 236 -16.66 -7.50 8.29
C GLU A 236 -15.81 -8.78 8.12
N ILE A 237 -15.59 -9.49 9.22
CA ILE A 237 -15.05 -10.86 9.25
C ILE A 237 -16.12 -11.75 9.89
N LEU A 238 -16.60 -12.75 9.16
CA LEU A 238 -17.58 -13.72 9.66
C LEU A 238 -16.84 -14.92 10.24
N ILE A 239 -17.07 -15.21 11.52
CA ILE A 239 -16.47 -16.34 12.22
C ILE A 239 -17.51 -17.33 12.72
N ASP A 240 -17.10 -18.57 12.92
CA ASP A 240 -17.79 -19.58 13.71
C ASP A 240 -16.97 -19.80 14.98
N PRO A 241 -17.30 -19.07 16.06
CA PRO A 241 -16.44 -18.99 17.22
C PRO A 241 -16.41 -20.36 17.93
N PRO A 242 -15.23 -20.90 18.28
CA PRO A 242 -15.17 -22.11 19.10
C PRO A 242 -15.85 -21.87 20.44
N ALA A 243 -16.48 -22.92 21.00
CA ALA A 243 -17.10 -22.84 22.31
C ALA A 243 -16.10 -22.34 23.35
N GLY A 244 -16.48 -21.33 24.13
CA GLY A 244 -15.62 -20.74 25.16
C GLY A 244 -14.57 -19.74 24.65
N LEU A 245 -14.63 -19.26 23.40
CA LEU A 245 -13.68 -18.25 22.87
C LEU A 245 -13.51 -17.04 23.81
N ILE A 246 -14.60 -16.52 24.38
CA ILE A 246 -14.56 -15.39 25.31
C ILE A 246 -13.96 -15.80 26.67
N GLU A 247 -14.22 -17.03 27.11
CA GLU A 247 -13.74 -17.56 28.40
C GLU A 247 -12.24 -17.85 28.37
N LEU A 248 -11.74 -18.43 27.27
CA LEU A 248 -10.32 -18.68 27.01
C LEU A 248 -9.50 -17.38 27.07
N ASN A 249 -10.02 -16.32 26.45
CA ASN A 249 -9.44 -14.97 26.44
C ASN A 249 -9.34 -14.32 27.84
N ARG A 250 -10.21 -14.72 28.78
CA ARG A 250 -10.17 -14.23 30.17
C ARG A 250 -9.16 -14.98 31.04
N THR A 251 -8.87 -16.24 30.73
CA THR A 251 -7.89 -17.06 31.46
C THR A 251 -6.43 -16.75 31.13
N GLU A 252 -6.13 -16.22 29.94
CA GLU A 252 -4.74 -15.89 29.54
C GLU A 252 -4.24 -14.52 30.05
N ASN A 253 -5.12 -13.71 30.66
CA ASN A 253 -4.81 -12.39 31.22
C ASN A 253 -4.62 -12.40 32.76
N GLN A 254 -4.38 -13.56 33.38
CA GLN A 254 -3.96 -13.71 34.79
C GLN A 254 -2.54 -14.28 34.87
#